data_AF-A0A7J6WPQ2-F1
#
_entry.id   AF-A0A7J6WPQ2-F1
#
_cell.length_a   1.000
_cell.length_b   1.000
_cell.length_c   1.000
_cell.angle_alpha   90.00
_cell.angle_beta   90.00
_cell.angle_gamma   90.00
#
_symmetry.space_group_name_H-M   'P 1'
#
loop_
_entity.id
_entity.type
_entity.pdbx_description
1 polymer ?
#
loop_
_entity_poly.entity_id
_entity_poly.type
_entity_poly.pdbx_seq_one_letter_code
_entity_poly.pdbx_strand_id
1 'polypeptide(L)'
;FKDLIPILRHYVQSRHIPDTPILFVSHNARVFDVPFLMNEFNRCSEEIPSDWQFLDTIPLARELLKSEEGKNLSGKSLQSLRQHYDVALDGEAHRAMSDVNTLAWVLQAMTHDLKLSVSSLLERSFKVSDIVNTKKKKKSTS
;
A
#
# COMPACT_ATOMS: atom_id res chain seq x y z
N PHE A 1 -9.29 13.69 -12.68
CA PHE A 1 -8.01 12.95 -12.71
C PHE A 1 -7.10 13.37 -13.85
N LYS A 2 -7.62 13.78 -15.02
CA LYS A 2 -6.80 14.26 -16.15
C LYS A 2 -5.74 15.30 -15.76
N ASP A 3 -6.10 16.28 -14.94
CA ASP A 3 -5.14 17.31 -14.46
C ASP A 3 -4.25 16.81 -13.30
N LEU A 4 -4.69 15.79 -12.57
CA LEU A 4 -3.98 15.24 -11.40
C LEU A 4 -2.90 14.25 -11.80
N ILE A 5 -3.09 13.44 -12.85
CA ILE A 5 -2.12 12.43 -13.28
C ILE A 5 -0.74 13.04 -13.60
N PRO A 6 -0.64 14.15 -14.37
CA PRO A 6 0.64 14.81 -14.60
C PRO A 6 1.29 15.32 -13.31
N ILE A 7 0.49 15.87 -12.39
CA ILE A 7 0.97 16.36 -11.08
C ILE A 7 1.52 15.19 -10.25
N LEU A 8 0.80 14.07 -10.20
CA LEU A 8 1.23 12.87 -9.48
C LEU A 8 2.52 12.31 -10.06
N ARG A 9 2.63 12.19 -11.39
CA ARG A 9 3.86 11.73 -12.05
C ARG A 9 5.03 12.66 -11.73
N HIS A 10 4.84 13.97 -11.84
CA HIS A 10 5.87 14.94 -11.50
C HIS A 10 6.26 14.87 -10.02
N TYR A 11 5.29 14.73 -9.11
CA TYR A 11 5.54 14.59 -7.68
C TYR A 11 6.42 13.38 -7.37
N VAL A 12 6.12 12.24 -7.98
CA VAL A 12 6.89 11.00 -7.81
C VAL A 12 8.31 11.17 -8.37
N GLN A 13 8.43 11.67 -9.60
CA GLN A 13 9.73 11.84 -10.26
C GLN A 13 10.63 12.86 -9.55
N SER A 14 10.06 13.97 -9.07
CA SER A 14 10.82 14.99 -8.33
C SER A 14 11.39 14.52 -6.98
N ARG A 15 10.90 13.38 -6.46
CA ARG A 15 11.33 12.76 -5.19
C ARG A 15 12.01 11.41 -5.41
N HIS A 16 12.09 10.95 -6.65
CA HIS A 16 12.67 9.66 -6.97
C HIS A 16 14.18 9.75 -6.76
N ILE A 17 14.70 8.82 -5.96
CA ILE A 17 16.15 8.65 -5.81
C ILE A 17 16.61 7.76 -6.97
N PRO A 18 17.60 8.20 -7.78
CA PRO A 18 18.12 7.41 -8.89
C PRO A 18 18.48 5.98 -8.47
N ASP A 19 18.20 5.01 -9.35
CA ASP A 19 18.48 3.59 -9.16
C ASP A 19 17.77 2.91 -7.97
N THR A 20 16.77 3.57 -7.36
CA THR A 20 15.92 2.98 -6.32
C THR A 20 14.53 2.63 -6.84
N PRO A 21 13.87 1.59 -6.31
CA PRO A 21 12.50 1.26 -6.69
C PRO A 21 11.50 2.27 -6.13
N ILE A 22 10.47 2.58 -6.93
CA ILE A 22 9.31 3.38 -6.48
C ILE A 22 8.29 2.46 -5.85
N LEU A 23 7.99 2.67 -4.56
CA LEU A 23 7.05 1.86 -3.80
C LEU A 23 5.91 2.72 -3.22
N PHE A 24 4.68 2.42 -3.63
CA PHE A 24 3.46 2.96 -3.05
C PHE A 24 2.94 2.01 -1.98
N VAL A 25 2.69 2.51 -0.77
CA VAL A 25 2.18 1.69 0.32
C VAL A 25 0.76 2.12 0.67
N SER A 26 -0.17 1.18 0.75
CA SER A 26 -1.51 1.44 1.28
C SER A 26 -2.05 0.27 2.11
N HIS A 27 -3.08 0.55 2.91
CA HIS A 27 -3.78 -0.45 3.68
C HIS A 27 -4.97 -0.97 2.86
N ASN A 28 -4.91 -2.22 2.38
CA ASN A 28 -5.86 -2.83 1.44
C ASN A 28 -5.63 -2.44 -0.05
N ALA A 29 -4.39 -2.16 -0.42
CA ALA A 29 -3.98 -1.73 -1.76
C ALA A 29 -4.54 -2.60 -2.89
N ARG A 30 -4.47 -3.93 -2.73
CA ARG A 30 -4.84 -4.89 -3.79
C ARG A 30 -6.33 -4.85 -4.13
N VAL A 31 -7.17 -4.49 -3.17
CA VAL A 31 -8.63 -4.54 -3.29
C VAL A 31 -9.21 -3.17 -3.58
N PHE A 32 -8.61 -2.10 -3.09
CA PHE A 32 -9.19 -0.76 -3.17
C PHE A 32 -8.32 0.24 -3.93
N ASP A 33 -7.22 0.72 -3.34
CA ASP A 33 -6.46 1.86 -3.88
C ASP A 33 -5.91 1.59 -5.29
N VAL A 34 -5.34 0.41 -5.52
CA VAL A 34 -4.74 0.10 -6.83
C VAL A 34 -5.82 -0.09 -7.90
N PRO A 35 -6.91 -0.86 -7.69
CA PRO A 35 -8.03 -0.89 -8.62
C PRO A 35 -8.65 0.50 -8.90
N PHE A 36 -8.78 1.35 -7.89
CA PHE A 36 -9.26 2.72 -8.06
C PHE A 36 -8.30 3.53 -8.96
N LEU A 37 -7.00 3.51 -8.66
CA LEU A 37 -5.98 4.21 -9.43
C LEU A 37 -5.95 3.71 -10.89
N MET A 38 -6.02 2.39 -11.10
CA MET A 38 -6.09 1.79 -12.44
C MET A 38 -7.29 2.31 -13.22
N ASN A 39 -8.47 2.38 -12.59
CA ASN A 39 -9.67 2.89 -13.25
C ASN A 39 -9.54 4.37 -13.62
N GLU A 40 -8.96 5.19 -12.73
CA GLU A 40 -8.79 6.62 -12.99
C GLU A 40 -7.76 6.92 -14.08
N PHE A 41 -6.67 6.15 -14.13
CA PHE A 41 -5.70 6.20 -15.23
C PHE A 41 -6.34 5.78 -16.55
N ASN A 42 -7.01 4.63 -16.58
CA ASN A 42 -7.70 4.13 -17.77
C ASN A 42 -8.77 5.11 -18.28
N ARG A 43 -9.54 5.76 -17.38
CA ARG A 43 -10.54 6.77 -17.73
C ARG A 43 -9.93 8.00 -18.41
N CYS A 44 -8.67 8.28 -18.11
CA CYS A 44 -7.90 9.36 -18.75
C CYS A 44 -7.09 8.88 -19.97
N SER A 45 -7.26 7.62 -20.40
CA SER A 45 -6.46 6.99 -21.46
C SER A 45 -4.96 7.01 -21.17
N GLU A 46 -4.60 6.92 -19.89
CA GLU A 46 -3.23 6.89 -19.39
C GLU A 46 -2.96 5.53 -18.74
N GLU A 47 -1.70 5.10 -18.75
CA GLU A 47 -1.27 3.89 -18.05
C GLU A 47 -0.52 4.24 -16.76
N ILE A 48 -0.67 3.39 -15.73
CA ILE A 48 0.18 3.46 -14.54
C ILE A 48 1.60 3.06 -14.95
N PRO A 49 2.63 3.84 -14.60
CA PRO A 49 4.02 3.50 -14.92
C PRO A 49 4.42 2.10 -14.44
N SER A 50 5.15 1.36 -15.27
CA SER A 50 5.48 -0.06 -15.05
C SER A 50 6.58 -0.29 -14.02
N ASP A 51 7.28 0.77 -13.64
CA ASP A 51 8.29 0.85 -12.58
C ASP A 51 7.67 1.10 -11.20
N TRP A 52 6.39 1.47 -11.13
CA TRP A 52 5.67 1.63 -9.85
C TRP A 52 5.32 0.27 -9.25
N GLN A 53 5.78 0.04 -8.03
CA GLN A 53 5.44 -1.11 -7.21
C GLN A 53 4.48 -0.69 -6.10
N PHE A 54 3.66 -1.63 -5.64
CA PHE A 54 2.64 -1.41 -4.63
C PHE A 54 2.80 -2.42 -3.50
N LEU A 55 2.71 -1.97 -2.25
CA LEU A 55 2.70 -2.81 -1.06
C LEU A 55 1.34 -2.72 -0.38
N ASP A 56 0.71 -3.88 -0.20
CA ASP A 56 -0.47 -4.01 0.64
C ASP A 56 -0.03 -4.40 2.05
N THR A 57 -0.41 -3.60 3.04
CA THR A 57 -0.03 -3.85 4.44
C THR A 57 -0.93 -4.85 5.16
N ILE A 58 -2.09 -5.24 4.60
CA ILE A 58 -2.96 -6.24 5.23
C ILE A 58 -2.28 -7.60 5.41
N PRO A 59 -1.55 -8.16 4.43
CA PRO A 59 -0.72 -9.35 4.63
C PRO A 59 0.27 -9.21 5.80
N LEU A 60 0.95 -8.07 5.94
CA LEU A 60 1.87 -7.83 7.05
C LEU A 60 1.14 -7.83 8.40
N ALA A 61 -0.01 -7.16 8.48
CA ALA A 61 -0.84 -7.16 9.68
C ALA A 61 -1.34 -8.57 10.06
N ARG A 62 -1.62 -9.43 9.06
CA ARG A 62 -1.97 -10.83 9.30
C ARG A 62 -0.80 -11.66 9.81
N GLU A 63 0.41 -11.37 9.38
CA GLU A 63 1.62 -12.04 9.90
C GLU A 63 1.90 -11.61 11.33
N LEU A 64 1.77 -10.31 11.63
CA LEU A 64 1.90 -9.78 12.98
C LEU A 64 0.91 -10.43 13.95
N LEU A 65 -0.37 -10.58 13.55
CA LEU A 65 -1.37 -11.29 14.36
C LEU A 65 -0.98 -12.74 14.73
N LYS A 66 -0.04 -13.35 14.00
CA LYS A 66 0.46 -14.70 14.25
C LYS A 66 1.79 -14.70 15.00
N SER A 67 2.41 -13.54 15.19
CA SER A 67 3.68 -13.39 15.91
C SER A 67 3.43 -13.14 17.40
N GLU A 68 4.50 -13.20 18.18
CA GLU A 68 4.45 -12.94 19.62
C GLU A 68 4.07 -11.47 19.92
N GLU A 69 4.54 -10.56 19.07
CA GLU A 69 4.32 -9.12 19.14
C GLU A 69 2.84 -8.76 18.91
N GLY A 70 2.14 -9.51 18.03
CA GLY A 70 0.71 -9.27 17.75
C GLY A 70 -0.27 -9.98 18.68
N LYS A 71 0.16 -10.61 19.77
CA LYS A 71 -0.73 -11.35 20.70
C LYS A 71 -1.90 -10.52 21.25
N ASN A 72 -1.69 -9.22 21.44
CA ASN A 72 -2.70 -8.29 21.97
C ASN A 72 -3.40 -7.47 20.87
N LEU A 73 -3.11 -7.75 19.60
CA LEU A 73 -3.68 -6.99 18.49
C LEU A 73 -5.13 -7.42 18.24
N SER A 74 -6.06 -6.46 18.32
CA SER A 74 -7.51 -6.71 18.19
C SER A 74 -7.95 -7.04 16.75
N GLY A 75 -7.10 -6.78 15.76
CA GLY A 75 -7.40 -7.05 14.37
C GLY A 75 -6.40 -6.45 13.40
N LYS A 76 -6.64 -6.70 12.11
CA LYS A 76 -5.77 -6.28 11.00
C LYS A 76 -6.13 -4.92 10.40
N SER A 77 -7.12 -4.20 10.93
CA SER A 77 -7.53 -2.90 10.40
C SER A 77 -6.51 -1.83 10.76
N LEU A 78 -6.43 -0.77 9.98
CA LEU A 78 -5.54 0.36 10.29
C LEU A 78 -5.86 0.96 11.67
N GLN A 79 -7.14 1.00 12.07
CA GLN A 79 -7.55 1.45 13.39
C GLN A 79 -7.05 0.54 14.52
N SER A 80 -7.19 -0.78 14.38
CA SER A 80 -6.68 -1.75 15.35
C SER A 80 -5.16 -1.66 15.50
N LEU A 81 -4.44 -1.52 14.39
CA LEU A 81 -2.98 -1.37 14.39
C LEU A 81 -2.55 -0.04 15.03
N ARG A 82 -3.24 1.06 14.71
CA ARG A 82 -3.01 2.37 15.33
C ARG A 82 -3.14 2.30 16.85
N GLN A 83 -4.21 1.67 17.34
CA GLN A 83 -4.45 1.50 18.77
C GLN A 83 -3.39 0.61 19.43
N HIS A 84 -2.98 -0.47 18.77
CA HIS A 84 -1.96 -1.37 19.28
C HIS A 84 -0.59 -0.69 19.46
N TYR A 85 -0.21 0.18 18.53
CA TYR A 85 1.05 0.92 18.57
C TYR A 85 0.95 2.29 19.26
N ASP A 86 -0.18 2.60 19.89
CA ASP A 86 -0.47 3.89 20.53
C ASP A 86 -0.16 5.11 19.64
N VAL A 87 -0.47 5.00 18.34
CA VAL A 87 -0.25 6.08 17.38
C VAL A 87 -1.37 7.12 17.54
N ALA A 88 -0.99 8.34 17.91
CA ALA A 88 -1.93 9.46 18.03
C ALA A 88 -2.67 9.71 16.70
N LEU A 89 -3.97 9.95 16.79
CA LEU A 89 -4.76 10.33 15.62
C LEU A 89 -4.59 11.83 15.38
N ASP A 90 -4.12 12.21 14.19
CA ASP A 90 -4.04 13.60 13.77
C ASP A 90 -5.25 13.95 12.87
N GLY A 91 -6.27 14.55 13.47
CA GLY A 91 -7.52 14.93 12.80
C GLY A 91 -8.60 13.84 12.81
N GLU A 92 -9.56 13.95 11.89
CA GLU A 92 -10.65 12.96 11.75
C GLU A 92 -10.18 11.73 10.98
N ALA A 93 -10.49 10.55 11.52
CA ALA A 93 -10.35 9.29 10.79
C ALA A 93 -11.11 9.33 9.46
N HIS A 94 -10.61 8.64 8.43
CA HIS A 94 -11.15 8.63 7.06
C HIS A 94 -10.83 9.87 6.21
N ARG A 95 -10.06 10.83 6.73
CA ARG A 95 -9.36 11.82 5.90
C ARG A 95 -8.14 11.13 5.29
N ALA A 96 -8.01 11.19 3.97
CA ALA A 96 -6.90 10.53 3.25
C ALA A 96 -5.51 10.85 3.84
N MET A 97 -5.26 12.10 4.25
CA MET A 97 -3.99 12.48 4.87
C MET A 97 -3.80 11.89 6.27
N SER A 98 -4.85 11.84 7.09
CA SER A 98 -4.80 11.22 8.43
C SER A 98 -4.48 9.73 8.33
N ASP A 99 -5.11 9.05 7.36
CA ASP A 99 -4.87 7.62 7.12
C ASP A 99 -3.44 7.37 6.62
N VAL A 100 -2.90 8.23 5.74
CA VAL A 100 -1.51 8.14 5.27
C VAL A 100 -0.51 8.37 6.41
N ASN A 101 -0.72 9.39 7.25
CA ASN A 101 0.14 9.66 8.40
C ASN A 101 0.12 8.51 9.41
N THR A 102 -1.07 7.98 9.70
CA THR A 102 -1.23 6.80 10.55
C THR A 102 -0.52 5.59 9.97
N LEU A 103 -0.70 5.34 8.67
CA LEU A 103 -0.07 4.21 7.98
C LEU A 103 1.45 4.30 7.98
N ALA A 104 2.04 5.48 7.86
CA ALA A 104 3.49 5.66 7.90
C ALA A 104 4.09 5.15 9.23
N TRP A 105 3.50 5.56 10.36
CA TRP A 105 3.91 5.10 11.69
C TRP A 105 3.66 3.61 11.90
N VAL A 106 2.47 3.14 11.53
CA VAL A 106 2.09 1.72 11.67
C VAL A 106 3.01 0.83 10.82
N LEU A 107 3.33 1.23 9.58
CA LEU A 107 4.26 0.49 8.72
C LEU A 107 5.63 0.39 9.37
N GLN A 108 6.17 1.49 9.89
CA GLN A 108 7.47 1.50 10.56
C GLN A 108 7.48 0.51 11.74
N ALA A 109 6.48 0.56 12.61
CA ALA A 109 6.38 -0.34 13.75
C ALA A 109 6.24 -1.82 13.33
N MET A 110 5.35 -2.12 12.36
CA MET A 110 5.21 -3.48 11.84
C MET A 110 6.50 -4.02 11.23
N THR A 111 7.24 -3.19 10.47
CA THR A 111 8.49 -3.63 9.86
C THR A 111 9.57 -3.93 10.89
N HIS A 112 9.59 -3.18 11.99
CA HIS A 112 10.48 -3.44 13.11
C HIS A 112 10.14 -4.78 13.79
N ASP A 113 8.88 -4.98 14.17
CA ASP A 113 8.45 -6.16 14.93
C ASP A 113 8.55 -7.44 14.11
N LEU A 114 8.22 -7.37 12.82
CA LEU A 114 8.39 -8.49 11.88
C LEU A 114 9.82 -8.64 11.36
N LYS A 115 10.76 -7.77 11.80
CA LYS A 115 12.18 -7.77 11.40
C LYS A 115 12.35 -7.78 9.87
N LEU A 116 11.56 -6.99 9.17
CA LEU A 116 11.54 -6.94 7.71
C LEU A 116 12.64 -6.04 7.17
N SER A 117 13.43 -6.55 6.23
CA SER A 117 14.34 -5.74 5.43
C SER A 117 13.60 -5.04 4.29
N VAL A 118 14.24 -4.02 3.71
CA VAL A 118 13.76 -3.36 2.48
C VAL A 118 13.59 -4.37 1.35
N SER A 119 14.52 -5.31 1.19
CA SER A 119 14.40 -6.36 0.15
C SER A 119 13.16 -7.23 0.36
N SER A 120 12.86 -7.62 1.60
CA SER A 120 11.66 -8.42 1.89
C SER A 120 10.37 -7.65 1.57
N LEU A 121 10.33 -6.34 1.82
CA LEU A 121 9.18 -5.51 1.44
C LEU A 121 8.98 -5.47 -0.07
N LEU A 122 10.07 -5.35 -0.84
CA LEU A 122 10.01 -5.34 -2.30
C LEU A 122 9.53 -6.68 -2.86
N GLU A 123 10.01 -7.80 -2.32
CA GLU A 123 9.56 -9.15 -2.71
C GLU A 123 8.06 -9.38 -2.45
N ARG A 124 7.49 -8.70 -1.45
CA ARG A 124 6.06 -8.77 -1.09
C ARG A 124 5.20 -7.77 -1.86
N SER A 125 5.84 -6.83 -2.55
CA SER A 125 5.15 -5.83 -3.38
C SER A 125 4.65 -6.46 -4.67
N PHE A 126 3.85 -5.71 -5.42
CA PHE A 126 3.28 -6.17 -6.69
C PHE A 126 3.16 -5.01 -7.68
N LYS A 127 3.10 -5.34 -8.96
CA LYS A 127 2.83 -4.41 -10.05
C LYS A 127 1.39 -4.53 -10.53
N VAL A 128 0.93 -3.53 -11.28
CA VAL A 128 -0.40 -3.53 -11.92
C VAL A 128 -0.59 -4.75 -12.84
N SER A 129 0.47 -5.16 -13.54
CA SER A 129 0.48 -6.36 -14.39
C SER A 129 0.05 -7.63 -13.64
N ASP A 130 0.41 -7.74 -12.36
CA ASP A 130 0.14 -8.94 -11.55
C ASP A 130 -1.35 -9.07 -11.23
N ILE A 131 -2.04 -7.93 -11.03
CA ILE A 131 -3.50 -7.89 -10.84
C ILE A 131 -4.21 -8.28 -12.14
N VAL A 132 -3.79 -7.73 -13.27
CA VAL A 132 -4.40 -8.01 -14.57
C VAL A 132 -4.27 -9.49 -14.94
N ASN A 133 -3.08 -10.07 -14.74
CA ASN A 133 -2.81 -11.48 -14.99
C ASN A 133 -3.65 -12.40 -14.08
N THR A 134 -3.79 -12.05 -12.81
CA THR A 134 -4.64 -12.79 -11.87
C THR A 134 -6.11 -12.77 -12.30
N LYS A 135 -6.62 -11.61 -12.77
CA LYS A 135 -8.01 -11.50 -13.28
C LYS A 135 -8.21 -12.32 -14.56
N LYS A 136 -7.25 -12.32 -15.49
CA LYS A 136 -7.31 -13.14 -16.72
C LYS A 136 -7.35 -14.64 -16.39
N LYS A 137 -6.49 -15.11 -15.47
CA LYS A 137 -6.44 -16.52 -15.04
C LYS A 137 -7.78 -16.98 -14.41
N LYS A 138 -8.44 -16.13 -13.61
CA LYS A 138 -9.76 -16.46 -13.05
C LYS A 138 -10.84 -16.59 -14.12
N LYS A 139 -10.81 -15.76 -15.17
CA LYS A 139 -11.76 -15.83 -16.30
C LYS A 139 -11.58 -17.05 -17.20
N SER A 140 -10.38 -17.63 -17.27
CA SER A 140 -10.13 -18.85 -18.06
C SER A 140 -10.49 -20.14 -17.33
N THR A 141 -10.79 -20.08 -16.04
CA THR A 141 -11.12 -21.24 -15.17
C THR A 141 -12.59 -21.26 -14.74
N SER A 142 -13.43 -20.42 -15.34
CA SER A 142 -14.89 -20.35 -15.13
C SER A 142 -15.59 -20.53 -16.45
#